data_AF-A0A2V6F019-F1
#
_entry.id   AF-A0A2V6F019-F1
#
_cell.length_a   1.000
_cell.length_b   1.000
_cell.length_c   1.000
_cell.angle_alpha   90.00
_cell.angle_beta   90.00
_cell.angle_gamma   90.00
#
_symmetry.space_group_name_H-M   'P 1'
#
loop_
_entity.id
_entity.type
_entity.pdbx_description
1 polymer ?
#
loop_
_entity_poly.entity_id
_entity_poly.type
_entity_poly.pdbx_seq_one_letter_code
_entity_poly.pdbx_strand_id
1 'polypeptide(L)'
;MAPDNPRLIWVRGPILWNTPSERGGGQDKAIESYQRGLEVCSKIKAGDEPLEPSWGKPELMMSLAYSYLNTKPADVNAAERYARGALEIVPYWHYVRDILLPQILAAKAEAK
;
A
#
# COMPACT_ATOMS: atom_id res chain seq x y z
N MET A 1 7.95 9.36 -19.74
CA MET A 1 7.02 8.94 -18.67
C MET A 1 7.44 9.67 -17.39
N ALA A 2 6.51 10.35 -16.71
CA ALA A 2 6.83 11.01 -15.44
C ALA A 2 7.24 9.95 -14.40
N PRO A 3 8.45 10.03 -13.82
CA PRO A 3 8.96 9.04 -12.86
C PRO A 3 8.13 9.00 -11.56
N ASP A 4 7.39 10.07 -11.27
CA ASP A 4 6.52 10.21 -10.10
C ASP A 4 5.04 9.93 -10.46
N ASN A 5 4.78 8.80 -11.12
CA ASN A 5 3.41 8.33 -11.33
C ASN A 5 3.06 7.30 -10.23
N PRO A 6 2.07 7.56 -9.34
CA PRO A 6 1.75 6.67 -8.24
C PRO A 6 1.32 5.26 -8.71
N ARG A 7 0.76 5.16 -9.92
CA ARG A 7 0.36 3.89 -10.53
C ARG A 7 1.56 3.06 -10.96
N LEU A 8 2.58 3.71 -11.52
CA LEU A 8 3.83 3.04 -11.89
C LEU A 8 4.58 2.57 -10.64
N ILE A 9 4.56 3.39 -9.58
CA ILE A 9 5.15 3.04 -8.28
C ILE A 9 4.45 1.80 -7.71
N TRP A 10 3.12 1.79 -7.67
CA TRP A 10 2.35 0.64 -7.21
C TRP A 10 2.68 -0.64 -7.99
N VAL A 11 2.66 -0.60 -9.32
CA VAL A 11 2.95 -1.78 -10.17
C VAL A 11 4.37 -2.32 -9.95
N ARG A 12 5.34 -1.47 -9.62
CA ARG A 12 6.73 -1.90 -9.37
C ARG A 12 6.95 -2.51 -7.99
N GLY A 13 6.09 -2.23 -7.03
CA GLY A 13 6.29 -2.68 -5.67
C GLY A 13 6.34 -4.20 -5.48
N PRO A 14 5.48 -5.02 -6.13
CA PRO A 14 5.60 -6.47 -6.06
C PRO A 14 6.93 -6.99 -6.65
N ILE A 15 7.48 -6.31 -7.65
CA ILE A 15 8.80 -6.65 -8.23
C ILE A 15 9.89 -6.40 -7.18
N LEU A 16 9.86 -5.24 -6.51
CA LEU A 16 10.79 -4.93 -5.43
C LEU A 16 10.65 -5.92 -4.27
N TRP A 17 9.43 -6.24 -3.87
CA TRP A 17 9.13 -7.16 -2.77
C TRP A 17 9.73 -8.56 -2.97
N ASN A 18 9.62 -9.10 -4.18
CA ASN A 18 10.10 -10.44 -4.51
C ASN A 18 11.56 -10.48 -4.97
N THR A 19 12.16 -9.33 -5.26
CA THR A 19 13.58 -9.26 -5.61
C THR A 19 14.42 -9.35 -4.34
N PRO A 20 15.43 -10.25 -4.28
CA PRO A 20 16.32 -10.31 -3.12
C PRO A 20 17.02 -8.98 -2.83
N SER A 21 17.32 -8.71 -1.56
CA SER A 21 17.99 -7.48 -1.13
C SER A 21 19.34 -7.27 -1.84
N GLU A 22 20.10 -8.35 -2.05
CA GLU A 22 21.38 -8.36 -2.79
C GLU A 22 21.25 -7.88 -4.25
N ARG A 23 20.07 -8.03 -4.86
CA ARG A 23 19.76 -7.58 -6.22
C ARG A 23 19.01 -6.25 -6.24
N GLY A 24 19.03 -5.53 -5.13
CA GLY A 24 18.45 -4.20 -5.02
C GLY A 24 16.95 -4.17 -4.71
N GLY A 25 16.34 -5.29 -4.32
CA GLY A 25 14.95 -5.37 -3.86
C GLY A 25 14.82 -5.49 -2.34
N GLY A 26 13.76 -6.17 -1.90
CA GLY A 26 13.47 -6.46 -0.49
C GLY A 26 12.18 -5.79 -0.01
N GLN A 27 11.68 -6.28 1.13
CA GLN A 27 10.46 -5.77 1.75
C GLN A 27 10.57 -4.28 2.10
N ASP A 28 11.71 -3.87 2.68
CA ASP A 28 11.95 -2.47 3.07
C ASP A 28 11.89 -1.52 1.88
N LYS A 29 12.49 -1.91 0.74
CA LYS A 29 12.47 -1.11 -0.48
C LYS A 29 11.10 -1.02 -1.12
N ALA A 30 10.31 -2.11 -1.07
CA ALA A 30 8.93 -2.06 -1.52
C ALA A 30 8.10 -1.10 -0.66
N ILE A 31 8.25 -1.15 0.68
CA ILE A 31 7.57 -0.26 1.62
C ILE A 31 7.97 1.20 1.37
N GLU A 32 9.26 1.50 1.28
CA GLU A 32 9.78 2.84 0.97
C GLU A 32 9.20 3.36 -0.36
N SER A 33 9.17 2.50 -1.37
CA SER A 33 8.61 2.85 -2.69
C SER A 33 7.12 3.19 -2.59
N TYR A 34 6.33 2.38 -1.88
CA TYR A 34 4.90 2.65 -1.71
C TYR A 34 4.64 3.92 -0.88
N GLN A 35 5.42 4.17 0.17
CA GLN A 35 5.33 5.41 0.96
C GLN A 35 5.60 6.64 0.09
N ARG A 36 6.65 6.60 -0.73
CA ARG A 36 6.92 7.65 -1.73
C ARG A 36 5.76 7.83 -2.69
N GLY A 37 5.12 6.73 -3.12
CA GLY A 37 3.91 6.78 -3.93
C GLY A 37 2.77 7.57 -3.26
N LEU A 38 2.55 7.37 -1.96
CA LEU A 38 1.54 8.13 -1.21
C LEU A 38 1.92 9.61 -1.06
N GLU A 39 3.21 9.93 -0.90
CA GLU A 39 3.68 11.32 -0.89
C GLU A 39 3.50 12.01 -2.24
N VAL A 40 3.63 11.27 -3.35
CA VAL A 40 3.29 11.77 -4.67
C VAL A 40 1.79 12.03 -4.76
N CYS A 41 0.96 11.08 -4.31
CA CYS A 41 -0.49 11.26 -4.27
C CYS A 41 -0.95 12.46 -3.43
N SER A 42 -0.25 12.83 -2.35
CA SER A 42 -0.62 13.99 -1.53
C SER A 42 -0.27 15.34 -2.18
N LYS A 43 0.68 15.33 -3.12
CA LYS A 43 1.13 16.52 -3.88
C LYS A 43 0.34 16.72 -5.17
N ILE A 44 -0.30 15.65 -5.68
CA ILE A 44 -1.27 15.77 -6.76
C ILE A 44 -2.47 16.54 -6.21
N LYS A 45 -2.62 17.79 -6.66
CA LYS A 45 -3.85 18.55 -6.40
C LYS A 45 -5.01 17.70 -6.91
N ALA A 46 -6.10 17.61 -6.15
CA ALA A 46 -7.36 17.06 -6.65
C ALA A 46 -7.71 17.89 -7.90
N GLY A 47 -7.36 17.36 -9.06
CA GLY A 47 -7.51 18.07 -10.31
C GLY A 47 -8.98 18.05 -10.65
N ASP A 48 -9.54 19.22 -10.89
CA ASP A 48 -10.80 19.47 -11.60
C ASP A 48 -10.85 18.82 -13.01
N GLU A 49 -9.87 17.97 -13.38
CA GLU A 49 -9.77 17.27 -14.65
C GLU A 49 -10.43 15.88 -14.55
N PRO A 50 -11.59 15.68 -15.22
CA PRO A 50 -12.37 14.43 -15.14
C PRO A 50 -11.66 13.18 -15.67
N LEU A 51 -10.48 13.35 -16.28
CA LEU A 51 -9.72 12.29 -16.94
C LEU A 51 -8.57 11.75 -16.10
N GLU A 52 -8.26 12.33 -14.92
CA GLU A 52 -7.27 11.74 -14.03
C GLU A 52 -7.85 10.49 -13.35
N PRO A 53 -7.23 9.31 -13.52
CA PRO A 53 -7.77 8.09 -12.95
C PRO A 53 -7.84 8.12 -11.42
N SER A 54 -8.94 7.65 -10.85
CA SER A 54 -9.14 7.58 -9.38
C SER A 54 -8.30 6.50 -8.68
N TRP A 55 -7.58 5.66 -9.45
CA TRP A 55 -6.75 4.56 -8.95
C TRP A 55 -5.26 4.97 -8.83
N GLY A 56 -4.58 4.31 -7.90
CA GLY A 56 -3.18 4.51 -7.51
C GLY A 56 -3.06 4.65 -5.99
N LYS A 57 -3.77 5.61 -5.39
CA LYS A 57 -3.72 5.85 -3.94
C LYS A 57 -4.29 4.67 -3.12
N PRO A 58 -5.52 4.18 -3.35
CA PRO A 58 -6.05 3.07 -2.56
C PRO A 58 -5.21 1.80 -2.74
N GLU A 59 -4.65 1.56 -3.92
CA GLU A 59 -3.76 0.43 -4.20
C GLU A 59 -2.45 0.51 -3.43
N LEU A 60 -1.81 1.68 -3.38
CA LEU A 60 -0.62 1.91 -2.56
C LEU A 60 -0.91 1.67 -1.07
N MET A 61 -2.07 2.14 -0.58
CA MET A 61 -2.49 1.92 0.82
C MET A 61 -2.72 0.43 1.09
N MET A 62 -3.42 -0.28 0.21
CA MET A 62 -3.60 -1.74 0.33
C MET A 62 -2.26 -2.48 0.32
N SER A 63 -1.34 -2.11 -0.58
CA SER A 63 -0.02 -2.75 -0.64
C SER A 63 0.81 -2.50 0.62
N LEU A 64 0.76 -1.29 1.20
CA LEU A 64 1.38 -1.01 2.49
C LEU A 64 0.75 -1.83 3.61
N ALA A 65 -0.58 -1.96 3.63
CA ALA A 65 -1.26 -2.78 4.63
C ALA A 65 -0.81 -4.24 4.58
N TYR A 66 -0.74 -4.82 3.38
CA TYR A 66 -0.20 -6.16 3.18
C TYR A 66 1.28 -6.24 3.60
N SER A 67 2.10 -5.29 3.18
CA SER A 67 3.53 -5.28 3.48
C SER A 67 3.79 -5.25 4.99
N TYR A 68 3.16 -4.34 5.73
CA TYR A 68 3.34 -4.24 7.19
C TYR A 68 2.81 -5.45 7.97
N LEU A 69 1.80 -6.15 7.45
CA LEU A 69 1.37 -7.42 8.03
C LEU A 69 2.42 -8.53 7.85
N ASN A 70 3.20 -8.47 6.75
CA ASN A 70 4.12 -9.54 6.34
C ASN A 70 5.60 -9.24 6.64
N THR A 71 5.92 -8.10 7.25
CA THR A 71 7.27 -7.83 7.80
C THR A 71 7.55 -8.69 9.02
N LYS A 72 8.83 -8.81 9.39
CA LYS A 72 9.28 -9.50 10.61
C LYS A 72 10.14 -8.54 11.44
N PRO A 73 9.64 -8.02 12.58
CA PRO A 73 8.28 -8.20 13.12
C PRO A 73 7.19 -7.51 12.27
N ALA A 74 5.96 -8.00 12.38
CA ALA A 74 4.81 -7.38 11.73
C ALA A 74 4.40 -6.10 12.47
N ASP A 75 4.14 -5.01 11.74
CA ASP A 75 3.53 -3.79 12.30
C ASP A 75 2.03 -3.80 12.05
N VAL A 76 1.31 -4.53 12.90
CA VAL A 76 -0.14 -4.71 12.81
C VAL A 76 -0.93 -3.39 12.94
N ASN A 77 -0.36 -2.38 13.60
CA ASN A 77 -1.02 -1.08 13.74
C ASN A 77 -0.90 -0.25 12.46
N ALA A 78 0.29 -0.22 11.85
CA ALA A 78 0.46 0.39 10.54
C ALA A 78 -0.39 -0.34 9.49
N ALA A 79 -0.39 -1.68 9.50
CA ALA A 79 -1.18 -2.48 8.59
C ALA A 79 -2.67 -2.12 8.66
N GLU A 80 -3.24 -2.06 9.87
CA GLU A 80 -4.66 -1.72 10.07
C GLU A 80 -4.97 -0.30 9.57
N ARG A 81 -4.11 0.67 9.89
CA ARG A 81 -4.29 2.07 9.48
C ARG A 81 -4.38 2.19 7.96
N TYR A 82 -3.48 1.54 7.23
CA TYR A 82 -3.47 1.60 5.78
C TYR A 82 -4.64 0.84 5.15
N ALA A 83 -5.03 -0.32 5.70
CA ALA A 83 -6.19 -1.07 5.23
C ALA A 83 -7.48 -0.24 5.36
N ARG A 84 -7.69 0.39 6.53
CA ARG A 84 -8.84 1.28 6.75
C ARG A 84 -8.83 2.47 5.80
N GLY A 85 -7.69 3.11 5.62
CA GLY A 85 -7.60 4.25 4.71
C GLY A 85 -7.80 3.89 3.23
N ALA A 86 -7.46 2.66 2.81
CA ALA A 86 -7.84 2.17 1.49
C ALA A 86 -9.38 2.03 1.37
N LEU A 87 -10.06 1.56 2.41
CA LEU A 87 -11.52 1.42 2.46
C LEU A 87 -12.26 2.76 2.58
N GLU A 88 -11.63 3.81 3.12
CA GLU A 88 -12.20 5.17 3.07
C GLU A 88 -12.34 5.68 1.62
N ILE A 89 -11.47 5.22 0.71
CA ILE A 89 -11.49 5.60 -0.70
C ILE A 89 -12.32 4.61 -1.53
N VAL A 90 -12.16 3.30 -1.28
CA VAL A 90 -12.87 2.21 -2.00
C VAL A 90 -13.56 1.29 -0.98
N PRO A 91 -14.75 1.67 -0.46
CA PRO A 91 -15.41 0.94 0.64
C PRO A 91 -15.84 -0.48 0.29
N TYR A 92 -16.03 -0.77 -1.00
CA TYR A 92 -16.49 -2.06 -1.51
C TYR A 92 -15.35 -2.99 -1.92
N TRP A 93 -14.08 -2.65 -1.63
CA TRP A 93 -12.96 -3.47 -2.03
C TRP A 93 -12.91 -4.79 -1.24
N HIS A 94 -13.43 -5.86 -1.85
CA HIS A 94 -13.57 -7.18 -1.23
C HIS A 94 -12.27 -7.69 -0.60
N TYR A 95 -11.14 -7.66 -1.32
CA TYR A 95 -9.87 -8.13 -0.79
C TYR A 95 -9.46 -7.38 0.49
N VAL A 96 -9.57 -6.06 0.52
CA VAL A 96 -9.16 -5.28 1.70
C VAL A 96 -10.15 -5.50 2.86
N ARG A 97 -11.45 -5.41 2.59
CA ARG A 97 -12.51 -5.47 3.60
C ARG A 97 -12.68 -6.85 4.20
N ASP A 98 -12.75 -7.87 3.36
CA ASP A 98 -13.23 -9.20 3.74
C ASP A 98 -12.09 -10.22 3.92
N ILE A 99 -10.86 -9.87 3.51
CA ILE A 99 -9.69 -10.78 3.60
C ILE A 99 -8.56 -10.15 4.41
N LEU A 100 -7.99 -9.04 3.93
CA LEU A 100 -6.78 -8.46 4.52
C LEU A 100 -7.04 -7.84 5.90
N LEU A 101 -8.09 -7.02 6.06
CA LEU A 101 -8.41 -6.40 7.35
C LEU A 101 -8.71 -7.45 8.44
N PRO A 102 -9.52 -8.51 8.22
CA PRO A 102 -9.69 -9.58 9.18
C PRO A 102 -8.39 -10.27 9.60
N GLN A 103 -7.47 -10.53 8.66
CA GLN A 103 -6.16 -11.12 8.98
C GLN A 103 -5.32 -10.19 9.87
N ILE A 104 -5.32 -8.89 9.59
CA ILE A 104 -4.64 -7.89 10.41
C ILE A 104 -5.21 -7.86 11.83
N LEU A 105 -6.54 -7.87 11.95
CA LEU A 105 -7.21 -7.83 13.26
C LEU A 105 -6.94 -9.10 14.07
N ALA A 106 -6.90 -10.27 13.43
CA ALA A 106 -6.52 -11.53 14.06
C ALA A 106 -5.07 -11.47 14.58
N ALA A 107 -4.11 -11.10 13.73
CA ALA A 107 -2.70 -10.97 14.12
C ALA A 107 -2.49 -9.95 15.25
N LYS A 108 -3.27 -8.86 15.25
CA LYS A 108 -3.24 -7.85 16.32
C LYS A 108 -3.78 -8.38 17.66
N ALA A 109 -4.77 -9.26 17.63
CA ALA A 109 -5.29 -9.90 18.83
C ALA A 109 -4.30 -10.91 19.42
N GLU A 110 -3.54 -11.62 18.57
CA GLU A 110 -2.50 -12.58 19.00
C GLU A 110 -1.24 -11.89 19.55
N ALA A 111 -0.97 -10.64 19.13
CA ALA A 111 0.19 -9.87 19.59
C ALA A 111 0.00 -9.20 20.97
N LYS A 112 -1.16 -9.37 21.61
CA LYS A 112 -1.53 -8.77 22.90
C LYS A 112 -1.40 -9.78 24.04
#